data_AF-A0A5T1T4M8-F1
#
_entry.id   AF-A0A5T1T4M8-F1
#
_cell.length_a   1.000
_cell.length_b   1.000
_cell.length_c   1.000
_cell.angle_alpha   90.00
_cell.angle_beta   90.00
_cell.angle_gamma   90.00
#
_symmetry.space_group_name_H-M   'P 1'
#
loop_
_entity.id
_entity.type
_entity.pdbx_description
1 polymer ?
#
loop_
_entity_poly.entity_id
_entity_poly.type
_entity_poly.pdbx_seq_one_letter_code
_entity_poly.pdbx_strand_id
1 'polypeptide(L)'
;KAIVFVIGGYGANANIYFLDSYRNYIAKNFDVVTINVFYHCFCQRRSDVLKYDASAKFLEEDLENFSKVLNDFNIDSRNLNSNNALEYYHHLDHYITTLKSQRKLAQNYQAKFTSTFIPPNGEYQNFGIMAAIDHINALKDLVKRFPKLADLPKIYGGGVLWRILSLAYSKDSSLVCGWCD
;
A
#
# COMPACT_ATOMS: atom_id res chain seq x y z
N LYS A 1 -23.56 -3.51 19.91
CA LYS A 1 -22.25 -3.10 20.47
C LYS A 1 -21.18 -4.09 20.09
N ALA A 2 -20.16 -3.61 19.38
CA ALA A 2 -18.96 -4.38 19.00
C ALA A 2 -17.80 -3.42 18.78
N ILE A 3 -16.57 -3.95 18.74
CA ILE A 3 -15.40 -3.28 18.22
C ILE A 3 -15.17 -3.78 16.80
N VAL A 4 -15.11 -2.88 15.82
CA VAL A 4 -14.93 -3.18 14.40
C VAL A 4 -13.60 -2.62 13.94
N PHE A 5 -12.65 -3.49 13.62
CA PHE A 5 -11.43 -3.12 12.92
C PHE A 5 -11.69 -3.14 11.41
N VAL A 6 -11.55 -1.98 10.77
CA VAL A 6 -11.56 -1.88 9.30
C VAL A 6 -10.14 -2.03 8.82
N ILE A 7 -9.87 -3.16 8.17
CA ILE A 7 -8.54 -3.52 7.72
C ILE A 7 -8.43 -3.29 6.22
N GLY A 8 -7.65 -2.29 5.86
CA GLY A 8 -7.37 -1.98 4.47
C GLY A 8 -6.66 -3.11 3.73
N GLY A 9 -6.99 -3.27 2.44
CA GLY A 9 -6.22 -4.12 1.53
C GLY A 9 -4.87 -3.49 1.16
N TYR A 10 -4.12 -4.20 0.31
CA TYR A 10 -2.85 -3.70 -0.21
C TYR A 10 -3.09 -2.43 -1.05
N GLY A 11 -2.62 -1.27 -0.56
CA GLY A 11 -2.88 0.04 -1.19
C GLY A 11 -3.99 0.86 -0.55
N ALA A 12 -4.51 0.47 0.62
CA ALA A 12 -5.45 1.30 1.38
C ALA A 12 -4.91 2.69 1.76
N ASN A 13 -3.59 2.87 1.74
CA ASN A 13 -2.93 4.17 1.95
C ASN A 13 -3.00 5.09 0.73
N ALA A 14 -3.49 4.62 -0.43
CA ALA A 14 -3.57 5.44 -1.65
C ALA A 14 -4.47 6.67 -1.48
N ASN A 15 -5.51 6.55 -0.66
CA ASN A 15 -6.40 7.65 -0.33
C ASN A 15 -6.82 7.55 1.14
N ILE A 16 -6.27 8.45 1.96
CA ILE A 16 -6.48 8.46 3.41
C ILE A 16 -7.91 8.90 3.77
N TYR A 17 -8.54 9.72 2.93
CA TYR A 17 -9.90 10.18 3.15
C TYR A 17 -10.92 9.02 3.13
N PHE A 18 -10.76 8.04 2.24
CA PHE A 18 -11.64 6.87 2.21
C PHE A 18 -11.62 6.09 3.52
N LEU A 19 -10.45 5.92 4.12
CA LEU A 19 -10.31 5.25 5.41
C LEU A 19 -11.14 5.94 6.50
N ASP A 20 -11.04 7.26 6.59
CA ASP A 20 -11.82 8.05 7.55
C ASP A 20 -13.33 7.99 7.25
N SER A 21 -13.70 8.12 5.98
CA SER A 21 -15.09 8.07 5.51
C SER A 21 -15.77 6.74 5.87
N TYR A 22 -15.12 5.60 5.60
CA TYR A 22 -15.67 4.28 5.96
C TYR A 22 -15.81 4.12 7.48
N ARG A 23 -14.79 4.53 8.23
CA ARG A 23 -14.83 4.47 9.70
C ARG A 23 -16.00 5.29 10.24
N ASN A 24 -16.16 6.52 9.75
CA ASN A 24 -17.23 7.42 10.16
C ASN A 24 -18.61 6.91 9.75
N TYR A 25 -18.73 6.33 8.55
CA TYR A 25 -19.98 5.73 8.10
C TYR A 25 -20.42 4.56 9.00
N ILE A 26 -19.52 3.63 9.30
CA ILE A 26 -19.84 2.47 10.15
C ILE A 26 -20.23 2.92 11.55
N ALA A 27 -19.46 3.83 12.16
CA ALA A 27 -19.74 4.33 13.50
C ALA A 27 -21.06 5.14 13.60
N LYS A 28 -21.50 5.78 12.51
CA LYS A 28 -22.77 6.53 12.48
C LYS A 28 -23.99 5.62 12.31
N ASN A 29 -23.86 4.53 11.56
CA ASN A 29 -24.99 3.66 11.23
C ASN A 29 -25.19 2.50 12.21
N PHE A 30 -24.15 2.15 12.99
CA PHE A 30 -24.19 1.03 13.91
C PHE A 30 -23.68 1.44 15.30
N ASP A 31 -24.26 0.85 16.34
CA ASP A 31 -23.78 1.02 17.73
C ASP A 31 -22.51 0.19 17.94
N VAL A 32 -21.39 0.68 17.40
CA VAL A 32 -20.07 0.03 17.40
C VAL A 32 -18.95 1.06 17.56
N VAL A 33 -17.78 0.59 18.01
CA VAL A 33 -16.53 1.34 17.98
C VAL A 33 -15.76 0.93 16.73
N THR A 34 -15.52 1.84 15.79
CA THR A 34 -14.79 1.53 14.55
C THR A 34 -13.36 2.04 14.59
N ILE A 35 -12.40 1.20 14.20
CA ILE A 35 -10.97 1.43 14.35
C ILE A 35 -10.26 1.18 13.01
N ASN A 36 -9.41 2.12 12.62
CA ASN A 36 -8.43 1.93 11.57
C ASN A 36 -7.05 2.03 12.22
N VAL A 37 -6.16 1.10 11.89
CA VAL A 37 -4.79 1.10 12.40
C VAL A 37 -3.87 1.49 11.25
N PHE A 38 -3.07 2.54 11.45
CA PHE A 38 -1.90 2.78 10.61
C PHE A 38 -0.81 1.81 11.06
N TYR A 39 -0.86 0.61 10.48
CA TYR A 39 -0.03 -0.52 10.85
C TYR A 39 1.36 -0.45 10.21
N HIS A 40 2.27 -1.34 10.61
CA HIS A 40 3.62 -1.45 10.09
C HIS A 40 3.61 -1.65 8.58
N CYS A 41 4.37 -0.82 7.86
CA CYS A 41 4.42 -0.85 6.40
C CYS A 41 3.06 -0.51 5.76
N PHE A 42 2.22 0.28 6.44
CA PHE A 42 0.99 0.84 5.87
C PHE A 42 1.28 1.72 4.65
N CYS A 43 2.41 2.43 4.67
CA CYS A 43 2.86 3.35 3.62
C CYS A 43 3.57 2.64 2.45
N GLN A 44 3.13 1.44 2.07
CA GLN A 44 3.80 0.63 1.05
C GLN A 44 3.53 1.10 -0.39
N ARG A 45 2.51 1.94 -0.62
CA ARG A 45 2.14 2.46 -1.94
C ARG A 45 2.19 3.98 -2.00
N ARG A 46 2.05 4.54 -3.21
CA ARG A 46 1.82 5.97 -3.40
C ARG A 46 0.56 6.41 -2.65
N SER A 47 0.58 7.60 -2.08
CA SER A 47 -0.52 8.18 -1.31
C SER A 47 -0.81 9.62 -1.74
N ASP A 48 -2.05 10.05 -1.56
CA ASP A 48 -2.46 11.46 -1.65
C ASP A 48 -1.92 12.31 -0.49
N VAL A 49 -1.44 11.69 0.59
CA VAL A 49 -0.87 12.35 1.75
C VAL A 49 0.60 11.99 1.90
N LEU A 50 1.48 13.00 1.85
CA LEU A 50 2.94 12.84 1.87
C LEU A 50 3.46 11.96 3.02
N LYS A 51 2.87 12.08 4.22
CA LYS A 51 3.24 11.25 5.39
C LYS A 51 3.10 9.75 5.13
N TYR A 52 2.17 9.36 4.25
CA TYR A 52 1.84 7.97 3.95
C TYR A 52 2.29 7.54 2.55
N ASP A 53 3.10 8.36 1.88
CA ASP A 53 3.51 8.18 0.49
C ASP A 53 4.82 7.39 0.39
N ALA A 54 4.80 6.30 -0.39
CA ALA A 54 6.01 5.57 -0.75
C ALA A 54 6.78 6.30 -1.86
N SER A 55 8.11 6.24 -1.82
CA SER A 55 8.96 6.71 -2.91
C SER A 55 9.23 5.60 -3.92
N ALA A 56 9.27 5.91 -5.22
CA ALA A 56 9.72 4.96 -6.24
C ALA A 56 11.24 5.09 -6.43
N LYS A 57 11.95 3.97 -6.42
CA LYS A 57 13.39 3.91 -6.62
C LYS A 57 13.74 2.73 -7.53
N PHE A 58 14.72 2.92 -8.40
CA PHE A 58 15.33 1.81 -9.14
C PHE A 58 16.31 1.10 -8.24
N LEU A 59 16.03 -0.16 -7.93
CA LEU A 59 16.99 -1.06 -7.28
C LEU A 59 17.76 -1.85 -8.35
N GLU A 60 18.77 -2.60 -7.94
CA GLU A 60 19.63 -3.35 -8.86
C GLU A 60 18.82 -4.32 -9.73
N GLU A 61 17.78 -4.93 -9.15
CA GLU A 61 16.86 -5.84 -9.83
C GLU A 61 16.03 -5.14 -10.92
N ASP A 62 15.77 -3.84 -10.77
CA ASP A 62 15.03 -3.04 -11.74
C ASP A 62 15.90 -2.65 -12.95
N LEU A 63 17.22 -2.55 -12.76
CA LEU A 63 18.14 -2.02 -13.77
C LEU A 63 18.24 -2.89 -15.01
N GLU A 64 18.14 -4.22 -14.88
CA GLU A 64 18.24 -5.13 -16.03
C GLU A 64 17.09 -4.87 -17.02
N ASN A 65 15.86 -4.79 -16.51
CA ASN A 65 14.70 -4.51 -17.34
C ASN A 65 14.74 -3.08 -17.89
N PHE A 66 15.15 -2.12 -17.06
CA PHE A 66 15.25 -0.73 -17.50
C PHE A 66 16.32 -0.54 -18.59
N SER A 67 17.45 -1.22 -18.48
CA SER A 67 18.50 -1.24 -19.50
C SER A 67 18.00 -1.77 -20.85
N LYS A 68 17.19 -2.84 -20.87
CA LYS A 68 16.57 -3.36 -22.11
C LYS A 68 15.73 -2.30 -22.79
N VAL A 69 14.90 -1.58 -22.03
CA VAL A 69 14.08 -0.49 -22.56
C VAL A 69 14.94 0.64 -23.11
N LEU A 70 15.99 1.06 -22.41
CA LEU A 70 16.90 2.10 -22.90
C LEU A 70 17.56 1.71 -24.23
N ASN A 71 17.98 0.45 -24.35
CA ASN A 71 18.59 -0.09 -25.57
C ASN A 71 17.62 -0.13 -26.75
N ASP A 72 16.33 -0.42 -26.54
CA ASP A 72 15.30 -0.36 -27.59
C ASP A 72 15.18 1.04 -28.22
N PHE A 73 15.51 2.08 -27.44
CA PHE A 73 15.56 3.47 -27.90
C PHE A 73 16.95 3.94 -28.33
N ASN A 74 17.94 3.03 -28.39
CA ASN A 74 19.35 3.32 -28.66
C ASN A 74 19.98 4.31 -27.65
N ILE A 75 19.57 4.26 -26.39
CA ILE A 75 20.15 5.05 -25.29
C ILE A 75 21.21 4.19 -24.58
N ASP A 76 22.46 4.69 -24.51
CA ASP A 76 23.59 3.96 -23.90
C ASP A 76 23.41 3.75 -22.39
N SER A 77 23.19 2.50 -21.98
CA SER A 77 22.96 2.11 -20.59
C SER A 77 24.21 1.52 -19.89
N ARG A 78 25.41 1.58 -20.48
CA ARG A 78 26.63 0.99 -19.88
C ARG A 78 26.99 1.53 -18.50
N ASN A 79 26.66 2.79 -18.22
CA ASN A 79 26.93 3.44 -16.94
C ASN A 79 25.69 3.47 -16.02
N LEU A 80 24.60 2.80 -16.38
CA LEU A 80 23.36 2.76 -15.60
C LEU A 80 23.60 2.09 -14.24
N ASN A 81 23.18 2.76 -13.18
CA ASN A 81 23.19 2.25 -11.82
C ASN A 81 22.06 2.89 -10.99
N SER A 82 21.83 2.40 -9.77
CA SER A 82 20.73 2.85 -8.91
C SER A 82 20.83 4.33 -8.50
N ASN A 83 22.00 4.97 -8.61
CA ASN A 83 22.18 6.38 -8.27
C ASN A 83 21.82 7.32 -9.43
N ASN A 84 21.98 6.89 -10.68
CA ASN A 84 21.69 7.71 -11.87
C ASN A 84 20.46 7.25 -12.66
N ALA A 85 19.83 6.14 -12.30
CA ALA A 85 18.66 5.61 -13.01
C ALA A 85 17.51 6.61 -13.13
N LEU A 86 17.33 7.52 -12.16
CA LEU A 86 16.32 8.57 -12.24
C LEU A 86 16.61 9.58 -13.37
N GLU A 87 17.87 9.91 -13.61
CA GLU A 87 18.28 10.80 -14.71
C GLU A 87 18.02 10.12 -16.07
N TYR A 88 18.36 8.83 -16.17
CA TYR A 88 18.04 8.01 -17.34
C TYR A 88 16.53 7.94 -17.60
N TYR A 89 15.72 7.85 -16.54
CA TYR A 89 14.26 7.86 -16.64
C TYR A 89 13.77 9.18 -17.24
N HIS A 90 14.25 10.32 -16.74
CA HIS A 90 13.87 11.62 -17.29
C HIS A 90 14.30 11.80 -18.75
N HIS A 91 15.49 11.30 -19.11
CA HIS A 91 15.95 11.31 -20.49
C HIS A 91 15.05 10.46 -21.40
N LEU A 92 14.72 9.24 -20.97
CA LEU A 92 13.81 8.35 -21.71
C LEU A 92 12.41 8.96 -21.86
N ASP A 93 11.84 9.52 -20.80
CA ASP A 93 10.51 10.15 -20.81
C ASP A 93 10.45 11.35 -21.76
N HIS A 94 11.47 12.20 -21.73
CA HIS A 94 11.61 13.31 -22.67
C HIS A 94 11.73 12.83 -24.12
N TYR A 95 12.53 11.78 -24.35
CA TYR A 95 12.73 11.21 -25.68
C TYR A 95 11.45 10.60 -26.24
N ILE A 96 10.74 9.79 -25.45
CA ILE A 96 9.43 9.21 -25.81
C ILE A 96 8.42 10.32 -26.11
N THR A 97 8.35 11.36 -25.27
CA THR A 97 7.46 12.50 -25.47
C THR A 97 7.76 13.22 -26.79
N THR A 98 9.03 13.40 -27.12
CA THR A 98 9.47 13.99 -28.39
C THR A 98 9.04 13.13 -29.58
N LEU A 99 9.26 11.81 -29.53
CA LEU A 99 8.86 10.88 -30.60
C LEU A 99 7.34 10.87 -30.80
N LYS A 100 6.56 10.94 -29.73
CA LYS A 100 5.09 11.09 -29.80
C LYS A 100 4.70 12.40 -30.47
N SER A 101 5.32 13.52 -30.11
CA SER A 101 5.03 14.83 -30.73
C SER A 101 5.32 14.84 -32.24
N GLN A 102 6.36 14.13 -32.66
CA GLN A 102 6.76 13.97 -34.07
C GLN A 102 5.93 12.91 -34.82
N ARG A 103 4.95 12.28 -34.16
CA ARG A 103 4.16 11.15 -34.68
C ARG A 103 5.01 9.95 -35.13
N LYS A 104 6.23 9.82 -34.60
CA LYS A 104 7.12 8.66 -34.82
C LYS A 104 6.81 7.50 -33.86
N LEU A 105 6.03 7.76 -32.83
CA LEU A 105 5.60 6.79 -31.84
C LEU A 105 4.11 6.96 -31.57
N ALA A 106 3.40 5.86 -31.27
CA ALA A 106 1.98 5.90 -30.97
C ALA A 106 1.71 6.76 -29.72
N GLN A 107 0.64 7.55 -29.74
CA GLN A 107 0.31 8.45 -28.62
C GLN A 107 0.09 7.69 -27.30
N ASN A 108 -0.50 6.49 -27.40
CA ASN A 108 -0.76 5.59 -26.27
C ASN A 108 0.42 4.68 -25.92
N TYR A 109 1.57 4.79 -26.59
CA TYR A 109 2.75 3.99 -26.25
C TYR A 109 3.19 4.24 -24.81
N GLN A 110 3.54 3.19 -24.09
CA GLN A 110 4.10 3.25 -22.74
C GLN A 110 5.31 2.33 -22.66
N ALA A 111 6.45 2.88 -22.25
CA ALA A 111 7.61 2.07 -21.90
C ALA A 111 7.29 1.24 -20.64
N LYS A 112 7.71 -0.03 -20.65
CA LYS A 112 7.44 -0.97 -19.55
C LYS A 112 8.74 -1.37 -18.89
N PHE A 113 8.96 -0.87 -17.69
CA PHE A 113 10.05 -1.24 -16.80
C PHE A 113 9.53 -1.28 -15.36
N THR A 114 10.34 -1.77 -14.44
CA THR A 114 9.99 -1.85 -13.02
C THR A 114 10.73 -0.79 -12.21
N SER A 115 10.14 -0.45 -11.07
CA SER A 115 10.75 0.33 -10.01
C SER A 115 10.18 -0.13 -8.69
N THR A 116 10.98 -0.12 -7.65
CA THR A 116 10.56 -0.56 -6.32
C THR A 116 9.99 0.60 -5.50
N PHE A 117 8.87 0.36 -4.83
CA PHE A 117 8.33 1.30 -3.83
C PHE A 117 9.02 1.11 -2.48
N ILE A 118 9.58 2.19 -1.94
CA ILE A 118 10.26 2.25 -0.67
C ILE A 118 9.38 3.02 0.33
N PRO A 119 8.90 2.37 1.40
CA PRO A 119 8.18 3.03 2.48
C PRO A 119 9.04 4.12 3.16
N PRO A 120 8.44 5.23 3.60
CA PRO A 120 9.17 6.37 4.16
C PRO A 120 9.84 6.08 5.52
N ASN A 121 9.40 5.05 6.26
CA ASN A 121 9.81 4.81 7.64
C ASN A 121 10.85 3.67 7.80
N GLY A 122 11.49 3.23 6.70
CA GLY A 122 12.43 2.09 6.74
C GLY A 122 11.76 0.76 7.10
N GLU A 123 10.44 0.67 6.89
CA GLU A 123 9.64 -0.52 7.16
C GLU A 123 9.82 -1.55 6.04
N TYR A 124 9.72 -2.83 6.39
CA TYR A 124 9.77 -3.91 5.43
C TYR A 124 8.41 -4.60 5.36
N GLN A 125 8.06 -5.12 4.18
CA GLN A 125 6.80 -5.82 3.99
C GLN A 125 6.98 -7.29 4.38
N ASN A 126 6.24 -7.75 5.41
CA ASN A 126 6.27 -9.14 5.86
C ASN A 126 4.93 -9.87 5.70
N PHE A 127 4.16 -9.46 4.70
CA PHE A 127 2.89 -10.07 4.28
C PHE A 127 1.85 -10.15 5.41
N GLY A 128 1.82 -9.12 6.26
CA GLY A 128 0.76 -8.90 7.25
C GLY A 128 1.08 -9.34 8.68
N ILE A 129 2.24 -9.97 8.96
CA ILE A 129 2.57 -10.42 10.33
C ILE A 129 2.72 -9.22 11.28
N MET A 130 3.57 -8.25 10.95
CA MET A 130 3.78 -7.08 11.82
C MET A 130 2.52 -6.23 11.89
N ALA A 131 1.82 -6.13 10.76
CA ALA A 131 0.57 -5.43 10.73
C ALA A 131 -0.47 -6.09 11.68
N ALA A 132 -0.53 -7.43 11.77
CA ALA A 132 -1.47 -8.12 12.67
C ALA A 132 -1.17 -7.80 14.12
N ILE A 133 0.12 -7.81 14.46
CA ILE A 133 0.62 -7.46 15.79
C ILE A 133 0.18 -6.04 16.14
N ASP A 134 0.24 -5.09 15.21
CA ASP A 134 -0.21 -3.72 15.46
C ASP A 134 -1.71 -3.62 15.72
N HIS A 135 -2.55 -4.39 15.01
CA HIS A 135 -3.98 -4.45 15.30
C HIS A 135 -4.26 -5.05 16.68
N ILE A 136 -3.54 -6.11 17.05
CA ILE A 136 -3.63 -6.72 18.40
C ILE A 136 -3.18 -5.72 19.47
N ASN A 137 -2.10 -4.98 19.24
CA ASN A 137 -1.60 -3.97 20.18
C ASN A 137 -2.56 -2.79 20.31
N ALA A 138 -3.17 -2.34 19.21
CA ALA A 138 -4.22 -1.32 19.23
C ALA A 138 -5.43 -1.79 20.05
N LEU A 139 -5.87 -3.04 19.89
CA LEU A 139 -6.93 -3.63 20.72
C LEU A 139 -6.53 -3.65 22.20
N LYS A 140 -5.33 -4.13 22.52
CA LYS A 140 -4.82 -4.21 23.91
C LYS A 140 -4.77 -2.83 24.58
N ASP A 141 -4.25 -1.82 23.88
CA ASP A 141 -4.22 -0.46 24.40
C ASP A 141 -5.63 0.12 24.58
N LEU A 142 -6.54 -0.13 23.63
CA LEU A 142 -7.94 0.31 23.73
C LEU A 142 -8.64 -0.30 24.96
N VAL A 143 -8.59 -1.62 25.14
CA VAL A 143 -9.27 -2.27 26.28
C VAL A 143 -8.63 -1.90 27.62
N LYS A 144 -7.32 -1.62 27.64
CA LYS A 144 -6.63 -1.13 28.84
C LYS A 144 -7.13 0.26 29.23
N ARG A 145 -7.29 1.17 28.27
CA ARG A 145 -7.80 2.54 28.51
C ARG A 145 -9.29 2.58 28.79
N PHE A 146 -10.04 1.68 28.16
CA PHE A 146 -11.49 1.58 28.28
C PHE A 146 -11.91 0.16 28.64
N PRO A 147 -11.79 -0.26 29.91
CA PRO A 147 -12.08 -1.63 30.34
C PRO A 147 -13.50 -2.10 30.00
N LYS A 148 -14.47 -1.18 29.92
CA LYS A 148 -15.86 -1.47 29.53
C LYS A 148 -15.99 -2.03 28.10
N LEU A 149 -14.97 -1.85 27.26
CA LEU A 149 -14.94 -2.37 25.89
C LEU A 149 -14.37 -3.80 25.81
N ALA A 150 -13.78 -4.31 26.90
CA ALA A 150 -13.09 -5.60 26.90
C ALA A 150 -14.00 -6.78 26.55
N ASP A 151 -15.26 -6.76 26.99
CA ASP A 151 -16.22 -7.84 26.77
C ASP A 151 -16.95 -7.73 25.43
N LEU A 152 -16.76 -6.64 24.68
CA LEU A 152 -17.41 -6.47 23.39
C LEU A 152 -16.88 -7.47 22.35
N PRO A 153 -17.74 -7.97 21.44
CA PRO A 153 -17.30 -8.74 20.27
C PRO A 153 -16.28 -7.96 19.44
N LYS A 154 -15.26 -8.65 18.91
CA LYS A 154 -14.24 -8.07 18.03
C LYS A 154 -14.50 -8.58 16.61
N ILE A 155 -14.72 -7.65 15.71
CA ILE A 155 -14.98 -7.91 14.30
C ILE A 155 -13.80 -7.34 13.52
N TYR A 156 -13.23 -8.15 12.64
CA TYR A 156 -12.15 -7.74 11.74
C TYR A 156 -12.70 -7.86 10.31
N GLY A 157 -12.94 -6.72 9.65
CA GLY A 157 -13.48 -6.65 8.30
C GLY A 157 -12.47 -6.02 7.34
N GLY A 158 -12.10 -6.72 6.26
CA GLY A 158 -11.04 -6.26 5.36
C GLY A 158 -10.59 -7.23 4.27
N GLY A 159 -9.68 -6.78 3.42
CA GLY A 159 -9.18 -7.50 2.23
C GLY A 159 -8.19 -8.66 2.51
N VAL A 160 -7.97 -9.46 1.46
CA VAL A 160 -7.58 -10.90 1.45
C VAL A 160 -6.33 -11.34 2.23
N LEU A 161 -5.32 -10.49 2.45
CA LEU A 161 -4.04 -10.97 3.02
C LEU A 161 -4.12 -11.36 4.51
N TRP A 162 -5.17 -10.94 5.21
CA TRP A 162 -5.36 -11.18 6.64
C TRP A 162 -5.88 -12.58 6.99
N ARG A 163 -6.32 -13.33 5.97
CA ARG A 163 -6.93 -14.66 6.11
C ARG A 163 -5.99 -15.67 6.77
N ILE A 164 -4.67 -15.48 6.68
CA ILE A 164 -3.66 -16.40 7.23
C ILE A 164 -3.44 -16.16 8.74
N LEU A 165 -3.54 -14.94 9.24
CA LEU A 165 -3.28 -14.60 10.65
C LEU A 165 -4.55 -14.60 11.52
N SER A 166 -5.71 -14.20 10.98
CA SER A 166 -6.97 -14.18 11.73
C SER A 166 -7.48 -15.59 12.10
N LEU A 167 -7.11 -16.62 11.32
CA LEU A 167 -7.48 -18.01 11.60
C LEU A 167 -6.75 -18.61 12.81
N ALA A 168 -5.56 -18.09 13.16
CA ALA A 168 -4.69 -18.72 14.16
C ALA A 168 -5.02 -18.34 15.62
N TYR A 169 -5.71 -17.21 15.85
CA TYR A 169 -5.83 -16.62 17.20
C TYR A 169 -7.25 -16.39 17.72
N SER A 170 -8.27 -16.75 16.98
CA SER A 170 -9.65 -16.37 17.30
C SER A 170 -10.58 -17.58 17.42
N LYS A 171 -10.92 -17.97 18.65
CA LYS A 171 -12.04 -18.90 18.92
C LYS A 171 -13.42 -18.21 18.81
N ASP A 172 -13.50 -16.88 18.95
CA ASP A 172 -14.77 -16.13 19.10
C ASP A 172 -14.94 -14.89 18.18
N SER A 173 -14.11 -14.69 17.16
CA SER A 173 -14.27 -13.55 16.22
C SER A 173 -15.06 -13.98 14.98
N SER A 174 -16.05 -13.16 14.60
CA SER A 174 -16.76 -13.31 13.33
C SER A 174 -16.07 -12.48 12.25
N LEU A 175 -15.89 -13.10 11.08
CA LEU A 175 -15.25 -12.53 9.90
C LEU A 175 -16.35 -12.25 8.86
N VAL A 176 -16.51 -10.99 8.46
CA VAL A 176 -17.50 -10.58 7.45
C VAL A 176 -16.73 -10.09 6.24
N CYS A 177 -16.87 -10.80 5.11
CA CYS A 177 -16.28 -10.45 3.83
C CYS A 177 -17.33 -9.82 2.91
N GLY A 178 -16.95 -8.73 2.24
CA GLY A 178 -17.67 -8.17 1.10
C GLY A 178 -16.67 -8.01 -0.04
N TRP A 179 -16.94 -8.68 -1.16
CA TRP A 179 -16.29 -8.44 -2.45
C TRP A 179 -17.21 -7.56 -3.28
N CYS A 180 -16.66 -6.52 -3.89
CA CYS A 180 -17.18 -5.96 -5.13
C CYS A 180 -16.01 -5.99 -6.11
N ASP A 181 -16.18 -6.71 -7.21
CA ASP A 181 -15.32 -6.65 -8.40
C ASP A 181 -15.36 -5.25 -9.04
#